data_AF-A0A1Q7FNL7-F1
#
_entry.id   AF-A0A1Q7FNL7-F1
#
_cell.length_a   1.000
_cell.length_b   1.000
_cell.length_c   1.000
_cell.angle_alpha   90.00
_cell.angle_beta   90.00
_cell.angle_gamma   90.00
#
_symmetry.space_group_name_H-M   'P 1'
#
loop_
_entity.id
_entity.type
_entity.pdbx_description
1 polymer ?
#
loop_
_entity_poly.entity_id
_entity_poly.type
_entity_poly.pdbx_seq_one_letter_code
_entity_poly.pdbx_strand_id
1 'polypeptide(L)'
;MNAPIVITSLGAFGVKAGAPIVVPPSVGTLFIGTAHRELIPNGKKNETAEVVTLSLTFDHRVVNGAGAANFAHKIKEQIEDFKVPYGEASTTAPAHQR
;
A
#
# COMPACT_ATOMS: atom_id res chain seq x y z
N MET A 1 7.95 21.38 -11.00
CA MET A 1 9.09 20.70 -10.35
C MET A 1 8.57 19.35 -9.87
N ASN A 2 9.12 18.25 -10.35
CA ASN A 2 8.62 16.91 -10.00
C ASN A 2 9.38 16.40 -8.77
N ALA A 3 8.69 15.68 -7.88
CA ALA A 3 9.26 15.06 -6.69
C ALA A 3 9.17 13.53 -6.86
N PRO A 4 10.16 12.89 -7.51
CA PRO A 4 10.10 11.46 -7.78
C PRO A 4 10.08 10.65 -6.48
N ILE A 5 9.25 9.61 -6.44
CA ILE A 5 9.16 8.63 -5.35
C ILE A 5 9.37 7.24 -5.95
N VAL A 6 10.11 6.41 -5.24
CA VAL A 6 10.28 4.98 -5.56
C VAL A 6 9.25 4.18 -4.77
N ILE A 7 8.60 3.23 -5.42
CA ILE A 7 7.73 2.24 -4.77
C ILE A 7 8.45 0.90 -4.78
N THR A 8 8.49 0.24 -3.64
CA THR A 8 9.09 -1.10 -3.51
C THR A 8 8.20 -1.99 -2.66
N SER A 9 8.15 -3.28 -2.98
CA SER A 9 7.40 -4.28 -2.21
C SER A 9 8.27 -5.49 -1.96
N LEU A 10 8.30 -5.93 -0.71
CA LEU A 10 8.79 -7.26 -0.32
C LEU A 10 7.66 -8.11 0.26
N GLY A 11 6.41 -7.79 -0.07
CA GLY A 11 5.25 -8.55 0.38
C GLY A 11 5.30 -10.02 -0.05
N ALA A 12 5.79 -10.30 -1.26
CA ALA A 12 5.97 -11.67 -1.76
C ALA A 12 6.98 -12.49 -0.93
N PHE A 13 7.85 -11.84 -0.17
CA PHE A 13 8.83 -12.47 0.72
C PHE A 13 8.36 -12.53 2.19
N GLY A 14 7.09 -12.18 2.47
CA GLY A 14 6.53 -12.20 3.81
C GLY A 14 7.01 -11.07 4.73
N VAL A 15 7.70 -10.06 4.20
CA VAL A 15 8.20 -8.93 4.98
C VAL A 15 7.03 -8.01 5.32
N LYS A 16 6.74 -7.83 6.61
CA LYS A 16 5.62 -6.98 7.06
C LYS A 16 5.96 -5.49 7.01
N ALA A 17 7.15 -5.09 7.45
CA ALA A 17 7.57 -3.69 7.48
C ALA A 17 9.07 -3.59 7.20
N GLY A 18 9.51 -2.43 6.72
CA GLY A 18 10.92 -2.17 6.45
C GLY A 18 11.21 -0.68 6.40
N ALA A 19 12.46 -0.30 6.64
CA ALA A 19 12.93 1.06 6.47
C ALA A 19 13.72 1.14 5.15
N PRO A 20 13.06 1.38 4.00
CA PRO A 20 13.77 1.48 2.73
C PRO A 20 14.75 2.66 2.73
N ILE A 21 15.76 2.58 1.87
CA ILE A 21 16.69 3.70 1.67
C ILE A 21 16.15 4.62 0.58
N VAL A 22 16.27 5.92 0.77
CA VAL A 22 16.03 6.91 -0.29
C VAL A 22 17.24 6.93 -1.21
N VAL A 23 17.03 6.63 -2.49
CA VAL A 23 18.10 6.60 -3.51
C VAL A 23 17.92 7.79 -4.45
N PRO A 24 18.86 8.75 -4.49
CA PRO A 24 18.82 9.83 -5.47
C PRO A 24 18.70 9.31 -6.92
N PRO A 25 17.90 9.95 -7.78
CA PRO A 25 17.31 11.29 -7.63
C PRO A 25 15.94 11.33 -6.89
N SER A 26 15.49 10.22 -6.29
CA SER A 26 14.23 10.17 -5.53
C SER A 26 14.28 11.03 -4.26
N VAL A 27 13.14 11.61 -3.87
CA VAL A 27 12.98 12.32 -2.58
C VAL A 27 12.38 11.44 -1.48
N GLY A 28 11.90 10.25 -1.84
CA GLY A 28 11.36 9.28 -0.89
C GLY A 28 11.18 7.88 -1.48
N THR A 29 11.01 6.91 -0.60
CA THR A 29 10.71 5.53 -0.95
C THR A 29 9.53 5.05 -0.12
N LEU A 30 8.48 4.56 -0.80
CA LEU A 30 7.33 3.92 -0.18
C LEU A 30 7.51 2.40 -0.26
N PHE A 31 7.68 1.78 0.91
CA PHE A 31 7.72 0.33 1.05
C PHE A 31 6.32 -0.23 1.36
N ILE A 32 5.97 -1.31 0.68
CA ILE A 32 4.72 -2.06 0.87
C ILE A 32 5.06 -3.44 1.43
N GLY A 33 4.53 -3.74 2.61
CA GLY A 33 4.68 -5.04 3.25
C GLY A 33 3.72 -6.11 2.74
N THR A 34 3.84 -7.31 3.30
CA THR A 34 2.87 -8.40 3.07
C THR A 34 1.52 -8.06 3.67
N ALA A 35 0.45 -8.47 2.99
CA ALA A 35 -0.87 -8.54 3.59
C ALA A 35 -0.83 -9.49 4.79
N HIS A 36 -1.48 -9.11 5.89
CA HIS A 36 -1.58 -9.91 7.10
C HIS A 36 -2.85 -9.56 7.87
N ARG A 37 -3.27 -10.47 8.76
CA ARG A 37 -4.42 -10.22 9.63
C ARG A 37 -4.00 -9.47 10.88
N GLU A 38 -4.75 -8.42 11.21
CA GLU A 38 -4.58 -7.64 12.42
C GLU A 38 -5.92 -7.44 13.12
N LEU A 39 -5.87 -7.37 14.46
CA LEU A 39 -7.03 -7.09 15.30
C LEU A 39 -7.20 -5.57 15.43
N ILE A 40 -8.22 -5.02 14.78
CA ILE A 40 -8.54 -3.60 14.79
C ILE A 40 -9.57 -3.31 15.89
N PRO A 41 -9.26 -2.41 16.85
CA PRO A 41 -10.23 -2.00 17.85
C PRO A 41 -11.38 -1.21 17.20
N ASN A 42 -12.62 -1.69 17.32
CA ASN A 42 -13.82 -0.99 16.83
C ASN A 42 -14.81 -0.67 17.97
N GLY A 43 -14.30 -0.10 19.07
CA GLY A 43 -15.05 0.51 20.20
C GLY A 43 -15.97 -0.40 21.03
N LYS A 44 -16.74 -1.28 20.40
CA LYS A 44 -17.69 -2.23 20.98
C LYS A 44 -17.20 -3.68 20.87
N LYS A 45 -16.51 -4.02 19.78
CA LYS A 45 -15.89 -5.33 19.54
C LYS A 45 -14.62 -5.13 18.72
N ASN A 46 -13.62 -5.95 18.99
CA ASN A 46 -12.44 -6.00 18.15
C ASN A 46 -12.77 -6.78 16.88
N GLU A 47 -12.37 -6.25 15.72
CA GLU A 47 -12.61 -6.87 14.42
C GLU A 47 -11.28 -7.31 13.82
N THR A 48 -11.24 -8.45 13.15
CA THR A 48 -10.04 -8.86 12.41
C THR A 48 -10.14 -8.38 10.98
N ALA A 49 -9.17 -7.59 10.53
CA ALA A 49 -9.08 -7.10 9.16
C ALA A 49 -7.79 -7.63 8.49
N GLU A 50 -7.83 -7.77 7.17
CA GLU A 50 -6.61 -7.90 6.37
C GLU A 50 -6.04 -6.50 6.12
N VAL A 51 -4.78 -6.30 6.47
CA VAL A 51 -4.09 -5.02 6.40
C VAL A 51 -2.75 -5.17 5.71
N VAL A 52 -2.21 -4.05 5.23
CA VAL A 52 -0.83 -3.91 4.77
C VAL A 52 -0.14 -2.82 5.57
N THR A 53 1.14 -3.02 5.91
CA THR A 53 1.94 -1.94 6.50
C THR A 53 2.63 -1.16 5.39
N LEU A 54 2.47 0.16 5.43
CA LEU A 54 3.19 1.10 4.58
C LEU A 54 4.33 1.74 5.38
N SER A 55 5.53 1.78 4.80
CA SER A 55 6.68 2.46 5.41
C SER A 55 7.25 3.48 4.45
N LEU A 56 7.14 4.76 4.80
CA LEU A 56 7.64 5.87 4.01
C LEU A 56 8.93 6.41 4.62
N THR A 57 10.01 6.36 3.85
CA THR A 57 11.24 7.10 4.15
C THR A 57 11.40 8.25 3.17
N PHE A 58 11.93 9.38 3.62
CA PHE A 58 12.03 10.59 2.80
C PHE A 58 13.24 11.43 3.23
N ASP A 59 13.72 12.26 2.32
CA ASP A 59 14.77 13.24 2.64
C ASP A 59 14.18 14.40 3.44
N HIS A 60 14.48 14.43 4.74
CA HIS A 60 13.96 15.43 5.68
C HIS A 60 14.45 16.85 5.41
N ARG A 61 15.48 17.02 4.56
CA ARG A 61 15.96 18.33 4.09
C ARG A 61 15.03 18.94 3.04
N VAL A 62 14.27 18.09 2.35
CA VAL A 62 13.37 18.47 1.25
C VAL A 62 11.91 18.44 1.70
N VAL A 63 11.52 17.48 2.54
CA VAL A 63 10.15 17.28 3.01
C VAL A 63 10.10 17.29 4.54
N ASN A 64 9.13 17.98 5.14
CA ASN A 64 8.92 17.95 6.58
C ASN A 64 8.02 16.77 7.01
N GLY A 65 8.02 16.46 8.31
CA GLY A 65 7.31 15.29 8.84
C GLY A 65 5.79 15.36 8.65
N ALA A 66 5.18 16.55 8.80
CA ALA A 66 3.75 16.72 8.61
C ALA A 66 3.33 16.48 7.15
N GLY A 67 4.11 16.97 6.19
CA GLY A 67 3.89 16.74 4.77
C GLY A 67 4.01 15.26 4.40
N ALA A 68 5.04 14.58 4.89
CA ALA A 68 5.24 13.15 4.68
C ALA A 68 4.11 12.31 5.32
N ALA A 69 3.70 12.63 6.55
CA ALA A 69 2.61 11.95 7.24
C ALA A 69 1.27 12.12 6.49
N ASN A 70 0.96 13.35 6.06
CA ASN A 70 -0.25 13.63 5.28
C ASN A 70 -0.24 12.91 3.93
N PHE A 71 0.92 12.81 3.27
CA PHE A 71 1.05 12.05 2.04
C PHE A 71 0.76 10.55 2.26
N ALA A 72 1.40 9.93 3.25
CA ALA A 72 1.16 8.53 3.59
C ALA A 72 -0.30 8.26 3.99
N HIS A 73 -0.91 9.19 4.72
CA HIS A 73 -2.32 9.12 5.12
C HIS A 73 -3.27 9.12 3.90
N LYS A 74 -3.03 10.02 2.94
CA LYS A 74 -3.83 10.05 1.70
C LYS A 74 -3.71 8.75 0.89
N ILE A 75 -2.51 8.17 0.82
CA ILE A 75 -2.31 6.87 0.16
C ILE A 75 -3.09 5.77 0.88
N LYS A 76 -3.06 5.75 2.22
CA LYS A 76 -3.86 4.82 3.03
C LYS A 76 -5.36 4.96 2.70
N GLU A 77 -5.90 6.17 2.75
CA GLU A 77 -7.32 6.43 2.41
C GLU A 77 -7.66 5.93 0.99
N GLN A 78 -6.81 6.25 0.01
CA GLN A 78 -7.01 5.81 -1.37
C GLN A 78 -7.00 4.28 -1.52
N ILE A 79 -6.16 3.56 -0.76
CA ILE A 79 -6.12 2.10 -0.77
C ILE A 79 -7.37 1.51 -0.11
N GLU A 80 -7.79 2.07 1.02
CA GLU A 80 -8.99 1.61 1.75
C GLU A 80 -10.28 1.83 0.95
N ASP A 81 -10.34 2.90 0.15
CA ASP A 81 -11.48 3.20 -0.73
C ASP A 81 -11.38 2.53 -2.11
N PHE A 82 -10.23 1.93 -2.45
CA PHE A 82 -10.00 1.36 -3.77
C PHE A 82 -10.93 0.16 -4.02
N LYS A 83 -11.81 0.32 -5.00
CA LYS A 83 -12.62 -0.78 -5.52
C LYS A 83 -11.93 -1.33 -6.75
N VAL A 84 -11.58 -2.61 -6.71
CA VAL A 84 -11.10 -3.32 -7.90
C VAL A 84 -12.15 -3.14 -9.00
N PRO A 85 -11.80 -2.55 -10.16
CA PRO A 85 -12.71 -2.45 -11.27
C PRO A 85 -13.08 -3.88 -11.71
N TYR A 86 -14.34 -4.27 -11.57
CA TYR A 86 -14.80 -5.53 -12.12
C TYR A 86 -15.00 -5.38 -13.63
N GLY A 87 -14.20 -6.09 -14.42
CA GLY A 87 -14.30 -6.30 -15.86
C GLY A 87 -12.98 -6.84 -16.39
N GLU A 88 -12.82 -8.07 -16.88
CA GLU A 88 -13.73 -9.00 -17.53
C GLU A 88 -13.65 -10.39 -16.88
N ALA A 89 -14.67 -10.78 -16.10
CA ALA A 89 -14.89 -12.20 -15.86
C ALA A 89 -15.54 -12.79 -17.11
N SER A 90 -14.73 -13.36 -18.00
CA SER A 90 -15.08 -14.44 -18.94
C SER A 90 -16.55 -14.48 -19.42
N THR A 91 -16.91 -13.58 -20.33
CA THR A 91 -18.11 -13.75 -21.14
C THR A 91 -17.83 -14.78 -22.24
N THR A 92 -17.86 -16.07 -21.92
CA THR A 92 -18.25 -17.13 -22.87
C THR A 92 -18.79 -18.34 -22.12
N ALA A 93 -20.09 -18.58 -22.23
CA ALA A 93 -20.76 -19.87 -22.01
C ALA A 93 -21.32 -20.34 -23.38
N PRO A 94 -21.82 -21.58 -23.56
CA PRO A 94 -21.34 -22.91 -23.16
C PRO A 94 -21.06 -23.81 -24.42
N ALA A 95 -20.92 -25.12 -24.22
CA ALA A 95 -20.91 -26.22 -25.21
C ALA A 95 -19.58 -26.58 -25.91
N HIS A 96 -18.98 -27.69 -25.48
CA HIS A 96 -18.83 -28.84 -26.38
C HIS A 96 -18.71 -30.15 -25.60
N GLN A 97 -19.77 -30.94 -25.76
CA GLN A 97 -19.85 -32.37 -25.57
C GLN A 97 -18.82 -33.06 -26.48
N ARG A 98 -17.91 -33.85 -25.90
CA ARG A 98 -17.35 -35.10 -26.45
C ARG A 98 -16.96 -36.01 -25.31
#